data_AF-M0NMK9-F1
#
_entry.id   AF-M0NMK9-F1
#
_cell.length_a   1.000
_cell.length_b   1.000
_cell.length_c   1.000
_cell.angle_alpha   90.00
_cell.angle_beta   90.00
_cell.angle_gamma   90.00
#
_symmetry.space_group_name_H-M   'P 1'
#
loop_
_entity.id
_entity.type
_entity.pdbx_description
1 polymer ?
#
loop_
_entity_poly.entity_id
_entity_poly.type
_entity_poly.pdbx_seq_one_letter_code
_entity_poly.pdbx_strand_id
1 'polypeptide(L)'
;MGVPGVADADGDFTITVENGEIDVPNRTTEIAGQEFTVTSVAPIDPGEAIEAQISTSTDDPYDVFLYNSDGLPDGRELGVSGETSTTFETTDLDPGTYSVVVSTDQFETIQPVVIAAYDTTLSAPAEITEGETASIDIETSEHDDADAPAIERVDAVIANDSTRTRIEATEAGDGEYVADVSAAYEPGEYRLYGVVYEDEETANGELDIISVSDRHTVTVTEGETTDGEGENGTDGTDGGGAPTTGDGSDDGSEDPTDNTTNDTGETGSETTENGTDSGTDDGTDSTAENDTDSTTENGTDSTTENETDGQAIQPNDSESVSESSGSVPLNGVQIIVATLLSIALVVRVRRRRVK
;
A
#
# COMPACT_ATOMS: atom_id res chain seq x y z
N MET A 1 -5.16 -13.79 14.80
CA MET A 1 -4.30 -14.40 13.77
C MET A 1 -5.08 -14.33 12.47
N GLY A 2 -4.79 -13.33 11.65
CA GLY A 2 -5.33 -13.26 10.29
C GLY A 2 -4.69 -14.34 9.44
N VAL A 3 -5.46 -14.92 8.53
CA VAL A 3 -4.91 -15.75 7.44
C VAL A 3 -4.19 -14.80 6.48
N PRO A 4 -2.94 -15.09 6.07
CA PRO A 4 -2.28 -14.30 5.02
C PRO A 4 -3.15 -14.33 3.76
N GLY A 5 -3.45 -13.15 3.20
CA GLY A 5 -4.22 -13.02 1.97
C GLY A 5 -3.39 -13.46 0.78
N VAL A 6 -3.70 -14.67 0.33
CA VAL A 6 -3.09 -15.30 -0.83
C VAL A 6 -3.58 -14.62 -2.10
N ALA A 7 -2.68 -14.26 -3.02
CA ALA A 7 -2.99 -14.01 -4.42
C ALA A 7 -3.54 -15.30 -5.06
N ASP A 8 -4.85 -15.50 -4.94
CA ASP A 8 -5.59 -16.56 -5.64
C ASP A 8 -5.70 -16.18 -7.12
N ALA A 9 -4.72 -16.62 -7.92
CA ALA A 9 -4.96 -16.89 -9.32
C ALA A 9 -5.77 -18.18 -9.42
N ASP A 10 -6.77 -18.26 -10.31
CA ASP A 10 -7.45 -19.49 -10.72
C ASP A 10 -6.51 -20.48 -11.45
N GLY A 11 -5.24 -20.58 -11.02
CA GLY A 11 -4.15 -21.30 -11.67
C GLY A 11 -3.49 -22.33 -10.76
N ASP A 12 -2.66 -23.18 -11.35
CA ASP A 12 -1.93 -24.23 -10.63
C ASP A 12 -0.79 -23.70 -9.73
N PHE A 13 -0.64 -22.37 -9.62
CA PHE A 13 0.47 -21.70 -8.95
C PHE A 13 -0.01 -20.57 -8.04
N THR A 14 0.64 -20.46 -6.89
CA THR A 14 0.45 -19.40 -5.90
C THR A 14 1.81 -18.87 -5.48
N ILE A 15 1.93 -17.55 -5.32
CA ILE A 15 3.11 -16.89 -4.74
C ILE A 15 2.69 -16.28 -3.40
N THR A 16 3.53 -16.44 -2.38
CA THR A 16 3.41 -15.77 -1.09
C THR A 16 4.75 -15.16 -0.72
N VAL A 17 4.77 -13.92 -0.25
CA VAL A 17 6.00 -13.27 0.22
C VAL A 17 6.05 -13.34 1.76
N GLU A 18 7.02 -14.07 2.31
CA GLU A 18 7.03 -14.44 3.73
C GLU A 18 7.31 -13.26 4.67
N ASN A 19 8.06 -12.26 4.20
CA ASN A 19 8.46 -11.11 4.98
C ASN A 19 7.47 -9.94 4.96
N GLY A 20 6.32 -10.07 4.30
CA GLY A 20 5.23 -9.12 4.45
C GLY A 20 4.20 -9.19 3.33
N GLU A 21 2.91 -9.16 3.69
CA GLU A 21 1.82 -9.00 2.74
C GLU A 21 0.71 -8.15 3.36
N ILE A 22 0.26 -7.17 2.59
CA ILE A 22 -0.90 -6.36 2.89
C ILE A 22 -2.05 -6.83 2.00
N ASP A 23 -3.12 -7.33 2.62
CA ASP A 23 -4.35 -7.68 1.90
C ASP A 23 -4.94 -6.43 1.23
N VAL A 24 -5.26 -6.56 -0.05
CA VAL A 24 -6.00 -5.57 -0.84
C VAL A 24 -7.29 -6.20 -1.38
N PRO A 25 -8.35 -5.42 -1.63
CA PRO A 25 -9.53 -5.97 -2.30
C PRO A 25 -9.17 -6.61 -3.64
N ASN A 26 -9.79 -7.75 -3.94
CA ASN A 26 -9.50 -8.53 -5.14
C ASN A 26 -9.63 -7.67 -6.40
N ARG A 27 -8.61 -7.74 -7.25
CA ARG A 27 -8.60 -6.99 -8.49
C ARG A 27 -8.02 -7.80 -9.64
N THR A 28 -8.78 -7.86 -10.72
CA THR A 28 -8.29 -8.38 -12.00
C THR A 28 -7.52 -7.29 -12.76
N THR A 29 -6.37 -7.65 -13.31
CA THR A 29 -5.55 -6.83 -14.21
C THR A 29 -5.14 -7.64 -15.44
N GLU A 30 -4.94 -6.98 -16.58
CA GLU A 30 -4.54 -7.65 -17.82
C GLU A 30 -3.06 -7.39 -18.11
N ILE A 31 -2.24 -8.44 -18.16
CA ILE A 31 -0.83 -8.38 -18.55
C ILE A 31 -0.60 -9.28 -19.76
N ALA A 32 -0.06 -8.71 -20.83
CA ALA A 32 0.18 -9.41 -22.10
C ALA A 32 -1.06 -10.17 -22.66
N GLY A 33 -2.27 -9.64 -22.40
CA GLY A 33 -3.53 -10.25 -22.83
C GLY A 33 -4.02 -11.40 -21.94
N GLN A 34 -3.48 -11.55 -20.73
CA GLN A 34 -3.90 -12.51 -19.73
C GLN A 34 -4.38 -11.79 -18.48
N GLU A 35 -5.47 -12.28 -17.88
CA GLU A 35 -6.05 -11.70 -16.68
C GLU A 35 -5.45 -12.34 -15.42
N PHE A 36 -5.02 -11.51 -14.47
CA PHE A 36 -4.47 -11.89 -13.18
C PHE A 36 -5.25 -11.25 -12.06
N THR A 37 -5.56 -12.00 -11.01
CA THR A 37 -6.19 -11.47 -9.80
C THR A 37 -5.13 -11.16 -8.76
N VAL A 38 -5.05 -9.91 -8.35
CA VAL A 38 -4.22 -9.42 -7.25
C VAL A 38 -5.10 -9.29 -6.01
N THR A 39 -4.65 -9.85 -4.91
CA THR A 39 -5.34 -9.81 -3.60
C THR A 39 -4.44 -9.32 -2.47
N SER A 40 -3.13 -9.20 -2.72
CA SER A 40 -2.17 -8.65 -1.78
C SER A 40 -1.06 -7.88 -2.49
N VAL A 41 -0.34 -7.06 -1.73
CA VAL A 41 0.90 -6.40 -2.13
C VAL A 41 1.91 -6.61 -0.99
N ALA A 42 3.16 -6.90 -1.33
CA ALA A 42 4.22 -7.07 -0.34
C ALA A 42 5.10 -5.82 -0.25
N PRO A 43 4.97 -4.98 0.80
CA PRO A 43 5.97 -3.95 1.08
C PRO A 43 7.25 -4.62 1.62
N ILE A 44 8.41 -4.19 1.14
CA ILE A 44 9.71 -4.74 1.50
C ILE A 44 10.65 -3.58 1.82
N ASP A 45 11.33 -3.67 2.94
CA ASP A 45 12.29 -2.65 3.36
C ASP A 45 13.52 -2.66 2.43
N PRO A 46 14.15 -1.50 2.17
CA PRO A 46 15.32 -1.41 1.33
C PRO A 46 16.47 -2.24 1.93
N GLY A 47 17.09 -3.08 1.10
CA GLY A 47 18.14 -4.01 1.53
C GLY A 47 17.64 -5.31 2.18
N GLU A 48 16.34 -5.43 2.48
CA GLU A 48 15.73 -6.69 2.88
C GLU A 48 15.43 -7.55 1.65
N ALA A 49 15.80 -8.83 1.67
CA ALA A 49 15.56 -9.72 0.55
C ALA A 49 14.07 -10.08 0.43
N ILE A 50 13.57 -10.24 -0.80
CA ILE A 50 12.21 -10.72 -1.06
C ILE A 50 12.22 -12.24 -0.90
N GLU A 51 11.53 -12.77 0.12
CA GLU A 51 11.43 -14.21 0.39
C GLU A 51 10.11 -14.76 -0.20
N ALA A 52 10.15 -15.26 -1.44
CA ALA A 52 8.96 -15.73 -2.13
C ALA A 52 8.82 -17.27 -2.04
N GLN A 53 7.67 -17.73 -1.56
CA GLN A 53 7.25 -19.13 -1.57
C GLN A 53 6.31 -19.38 -2.74
N ILE A 54 6.64 -20.42 -3.53
CA ILE A 54 5.82 -20.85 -4.64
C ILE A 54 5.22 -22.20 -4.30
N SER A 55 3.89 -22.23 -4.18
CA SER A 55 3.11 -23.46 -4.08
C SER A 55 2.53 -23.81 -5.44
N THR A 56 2.56 -25.10 -5.78
CA THR A 56 1.98 -25.60 -7.03
C THR A 56 1.46 -27.02 -6.89
N SER A 57 0.45 -27.35 -7.69
CA SER A 57 -0.09 -28.72 -7.80
C SER A 57 0.53 -29.53 -8.95
N THR A 58 1.40 -28.92 -9.75
CA THR A 58 2.07 -29.55 -10.90
C THR A 58 3.55 -29.82 -10.60
N ASP A 59 4.09 -30.86 -11.23
CA ASP A 59 5.53 -31.21 -11.22
C ASP A 59 6.25 -30.65 -12.47
N ASP A 60 5.56 -29.92 -13.35
CA ASP A 60 6.15 -29.33 -14.55
C ASP A 60 7.14 -28.21 -14.16
N PRO A 61 8.25 -28.08 -14.91
CA PRO A 61 9.23 -27.05 -14.61
C PRO A 61 8.69 -25.66 -14.94
N TYR A 62 9.04 -24.70 -14.08
CA TYR A 62 8.69 -23.30 -14.22
C TYR A 62 9.88 -22.40 -13.90
N ASP A 63 9.78 -21.14 -14.32
CA ASP A 63 10.73 -20.08 -14.04
C ASP A 63 10.06 -19.04 -13.12
N VAL A 64 10.84 -18.42 -12.24
CA VAL A 64 10.41 -17.31 -11.40
C VAL A 64 11.22 -16.08 -11.76
N PHE A 65 10.56 -14.95 -11.98
CA PHE A 65 11.20 -13.69 -12.35
C PHE A 65 10.81 -12.60 -11.37
N LEU A 66 11.73 -11.67 -11.12
CA LEU A 66 11.43 -10.37 -10.55
C LEU A 66 11.49 -9.34 -11.68
N TYR A 67 10.37 -8.69 -11.97
CA TYR A 67 10.27 -7.60 -12.93
C TYR A 67 10.11 -6.27 -12.22
N ASN A 68 10.79 -5.22 -12.68
CA ASN A 68 10.50 -3.85 -12.28
C ASN A 68 9.29 -3.26 -13.03
N SER A 69 8.92 -2.03 -12.67
CA SER A 69 7.80 -1.28 -13.24
C SER A 69 7.94 -1.01 -14.75
N ASP A 70 9.16 -0.99 -15.29
CA ASP A 70 9.44 -0.92 -16.74
C ASP A 70 9.27 -2.27 -17.46
N GLY A 71 9.03 -3.35 -16.72
CA GLY A 71 8.90 -4.70 -17.26
C GLY A 71 10.22 -5.35 -17.66
N LEU A 72 11.34 -4.87 -17.11
CA LEU A 72 12.65 -5.47 -17.27
C LEU A 72 12.92 -6.46 -16.13
N PRO A 73 13.53 -7.62 -16.41
CA PRO A 73 13.84 -8.59 -15.38
C PRO A 73 15.10 -8.20 -14.60
N ASP A 74 14.96 -7.99 -13.30
CA ASP A 74 16.06 -7.71 -12.37
C ASP A 74 16.50 -8.95 -11.58
N GLY A 75 15.62 -9.95 -11.49
CA GLY A 75 15.90 -11.23 -10.85
C GLY A 75 15.33 -12.40 -11.64
N ARG A 76 15.97 -13.58 -11.54
CA ARG A 76 15.39 -14.82 -12.05
C ARG A 76 15.92 -16.07 -11.39
N GLU A 77 15.04 -17.05 -11.26
CA GLU A 77 15.34 -18.44 -10.99
C GLU A 77 14.74 -19.30 -12.09
N LEU A 78 15.52 -20.24 -12.64
CA LEU A 78 15.14 -20.96 -13.87
C LEU A 78 15.02 -22.47 -13.64
N GLY A 79 14.03 -23.09 -14.27
CA GLY A 79 13.83 -24.53 -14.31
C GLY A 79 13.57 -25.15 -12.95
N VAL A 80 12.83 -24.44 -12.09
CA VAL A 80 12.38 -24.92 -10.78
C VAL A 80 11.22 -25.89 -10.96
N SER A 81 10.94 -26.76 -10.00
CA SER A 81 9.84 -27.74 -10.09
C SER A 81 9.33 -28.11 -8.70
N GLY A 82 8.03 -28.41 -8.61
CA GLY A 82 7.36 -28.63 -7.32
C GLY A 82 7.31 -27.36 -6.48
N GLU A 83 7.00 -27.48 -5.19
CA GLU A 83 7.02 -26.35 -4.27
C GLU A 83 8.46 -25.89 -4.00
N THR A 84 8.70 -24.58 -3.99
CA THR A 84 10.04 -24.00 -3.79
C THR A 84 9.98 -22.68 -3.03
N SER A 85 11.09 -22.32 -2.41
CA SER A 85 11.38 -20.98 -1.91
C SER A 85 12.42 -20.32 -2.81
N THR A 86 12.20 -19.08 -3.22
CA THR A 86 13.17 -18.26 -3.94
C THR A 86 13.43 -16.95 -3.19
N THR A 87 14.64 -16.43 -3.34
CA THR A 87 15.06 -15.19 -2.68
C THR A 87 15.62 -14.22 -3.71
N PHE A 88 15.15 -12.98 -3.68
CA PHE A 88 15.69 -11.89 -4.49
C PHE A 88 16.31 -10.83 -3.58
N GLU A 89 17.60 -10.57 -3.73
CA GLU A 89 18.29 -9.50 -2.99
C GLU A 89 17.83 -8.14 -3.51
N THR A 90 17.63 -7.17 -2.61
CA THR A 90 17.18 -5.81 -2.94
C THR A 90 18.27 -4.74 -2.79
N THR A 91 19.46 -5.11 -2.32
CA THR A 91 20.55 -4.14 -2.03
C THR A 91 21.00 -3.33 -3.25
N ASP A 92 20.84 -3.88 -4.46
CA ASP A 92 21.20 -3.23 -5.72
C ASP A 92 19.96 -2.80 -6.53
N LEU A 93 18.78 -2.77 -5.91
CA LEU A 93 17.52 -2.39 -6.54
C LEU A 93 17.08 -1.01 -6.04
N ASP A 94 16.60 -0.19 -6.98
CA ASP A 94 16.03 1.11 -6.64
C ASP A 94 14.66 0.92 -5.97
N PRO A 95 14.25 1.79 -5.02
CA PRO A 95 12.89 1.80 -4.51
C PRO A 95 11.86 1.92 -5.62
N GLY A 96 10.69 1.29 -5.46
CA GLY A 96 9.65 1.30 -6.50
C GLY A 96 8.84 0.02 -6.56
N THR A 97 8.05 -0.11 -7.62
CA THR A 97 7.20 -1.28 -7.84
C THR A 97 7.90 -2.39 -8.59
N TYR A 98 7.78 -3.59 -8.05
CA TYR A 98 8.24 -4.82 -8.65
C TYR A 98 7.12 -5.87 -8.69
N SER A 99 7.37 -6.96 -9.40
CA SER A 99 6.48 -8.10 -9.47
C SER A 99 7.25 -9.40 -9.51
N VAL A 100 6.95 -10.28 -8.57
CA VAL A 100 7.36 -11.68 -8.65
C VAL A 100 6.39 -12.39 -9.58
N VAL A 101 6.91 -13.05 -10.61
CA VAL A 101 6.12 -13.69 -11.67
C VAL A 101 6.55 -15.13 -11.83
N VAL A 102 5.61 -16.06 -11.75
CA VAL A 102 5.82 -17.45 -12.14
C VAL A 102 5.44 -17.62 -13.61
N SER A 103 6.32 -18.24 -14.39
CA SER A 103 6.14 -18.45 -15.81
C SER A 103 6.50 -19.88 -16.20
N THR A 104 5.67 -20.50 -17.04
CA THR A 104 6.05 -21.69 -17.80
C THR A 104 6.41 -21.27 -19.23
N ASP A 105 5.49 -21.46 -20.19
CA ASP A 105 5.51 -20.87 -21.53
C ASP A 105 4.80 -19.50 -21.60
N GLN A 106 4.03 -19.18 -20.55
CA GLN A 106 3.28 -17.94 -20.34
C GLN A 106 3.28 -17.60 -18.85
N PHE A 107 2.88 -16.38 -18.49
CA PHE A 107 2.70 -16.00 -17.09
C PHE A 107 1.53 -16.77 -16.47
N GLU A 108 1.76 -17.37 -15.32
CA GLU A 108 0.80 -18.20 -14.59
C GLU A 108 0.18 -17.44 -13.42
N THR A 109 1.00 -16.73 -12.66
CA THR A 109 0.58 -15.92 -11.51
C THR A 109 1.60 -14.80 -11.24
N ILE A 110 1.14 -13.76 -10.55
CA ILE A 110 1.92 -12.57 -10.22
C ILE A 110 1.68 -12.17 -8.77
N GLN A 111 2.71 -11.64 -8.13
CA GLN A 111 2.64 -11.04 -6.79
C GLN A 111 3.34 -9.68 -6.82
N PRO A 112 2.60 -8.57 -6.67
CA PRO A 112 3.20 -7.24 -6.57
C PRO A 112 4.03 -7.10 -5.31
N VAL A 113 5.17 -6.44 -5.47
CA VAL A 113 6.12 -6.11 -4.39
C VAL A 113 6.44 -4.62 -4.50
N VAL A 114 6.56 -3.93 -3.38
CA VAL A 114 7.01 -2.53 -3.32
C VAL A 114 8.27 -2.49 -2.48
N ILE A 115 9.38 -2.10 -3.07
CA ILE A 115 10.60 -1.81 -2.31
C ILE A 115 10.47 -0.38 -1.80
N ALA A 116 10.37 -0.22 -0.48
CA ALA A 116 10.02 1.04 0.13
C ALA A 116 11.21 2.03 0.14
N ALA A 117 10.95 3.28 -0.22
CA ALA A 117 11.84 4.41 0.05
C ALA A 117 11.52 5.07 1.41
N TYR A 118 10.28 4.93 1.86
CA TYR A 118 9.73 5.58 3.05
C TYR A 118 8.97 4.58 3.91
N ASP A 119 9.11 4.69 5.23
CA ASP A 119 8.13 4.19 6.19
C ASP A 119 6.86 5.06 6.10
N THR A 120 5.71 4.47 5.80
CA THR A 120 4.43 5.20 5.74
C THR A 120 3.47 4.70 6.80
N THR A 121 2.96 5.60 7.64
CA THR A 121 1.92 5.29 8.62
C THR A 121 0.65 6.07 8.33
N LEU A 122 -0.51 5.49 8.66
CA LEU A 122 -1.81 6.08 8.44
C LEU A 122 -2.64 6.07 9.74
N SER A 123 -3.22 7.22 10.06
CA SER A 123 -4.13 7.41 11.18
C SER A 123 -5.49 7.90 10.68
N ALA A 124 -6.55 7.21 11.09
CA ALA A 124 -7.91 7.47 10.66
C ALA A 124 -8.91 7.16 11.80
N PRO A 125 -10.11 7.78 11.79
CA PRO A 125 -11.18 7.34 12.67
C PRO A 125 -11.66 5.93 12.27
N ALA A 126 -12.02 5.12 13.28
CA ALA A 126 -12.52 3.76 13.07
C ALA A 126 -13.92 3.73 12.44
N GLU A 127 -14.68 4.82 12.56
CA GLU A 127 -16.04 4.97 12.04
C GLU A 127 -16.21 6.31 11.33
N ILE A 128 -16.92 6.32 10.21
CA ILE A 128 -17.31 7.53 9.49
C ILE A 128 -18.81 7.45 9.19
N THR A 129 -19.56 8.49 9.52
CA THR A 129 -20.98 8.55 9.18
C THR A 129 -21.16 8.89 7.70
N GLU A 130 -22.08 8.21 7.01
CA GLU A 130 -22.43 8.54 5.63
C GLU A 130 -22.84 10.02 5.51
N GLY A 131 -22.26 10.71 4.52
CA GLY A 131 -22.46 12.13 4.27
C GLY A 131 -21.56 13.06 5.09
N GLU A 132 -20.77 12.56 6.04
CA GLU A 132 -19.76 13.33 6.76
C GLU A 132 -18.38 13.25 6.08
N THR A 133 -17.47 14.13 6.47
CA THR A 133 -16.07 14.11 6.04
C THR A 133 -15.19 13.69 7.21
N ALA A 134 -14.29 12.75 6.98
CA ALA A 134 -13.25 12.36 7.92
C ALA A 134 -11.87 12.82 7.42
N SER A 135 -11.05 13.32 8.33
CA SER A 135 -9.64 13.63 8.06
C SER A 135 -8.81 12.37 8.26
N ILE A 136 -7.92 12.09 7.32
CA ILE A 136 -6.95 11.00 7.36
C ILE A 136 -5.56 11.62 7.39
N ASP A 137 -4.78 11.29 8.41
CA ASP A 137 -3.41 11.75 8.57
C ASP A 137 -2.46 10.66 8.06
N ILE A 138 -1.52 11.02 7.20
CA ILE A 138 -0.50 10.13 6.64
C ILE A 138 0.86 10.73 6.98
N GLU A 139 1.72 9.94 7.61
CA GLU A 139 3.09 10.34 7.98
C GLU A 139 4.09 9.47 7.20
N THR A 140 5.12 10.10 6.64
CA THR A 140 6.19 9.44 5.89
C THR A 140 7.55 9.77 6.49
N SER A 141 8.40 8.77 6.69
CA SER A 141 9.82 8.97 7.06
C SER A 141 10.73 8.18 6.14
N GLU A 142 11.78 8.82 5.64
CA GLU A 142 12.76 8.21 4.73
C GLU A 142 13.50 7.05 5.43
N HIS A 143 13.70 5.93 4.74
CA HIS A 143 14.58 4.87 5.22
C HIS A 143 16.04 5.31 5.14
N ASP A 144 16.81 5.09 6.21
CA ASP A 144 18.23 5.43 6.27
C ASP A 144 19.08 4.74 5.18
N ASP A 145 18.62 3.59 4.68
CA ASP A 145 19.31 2.74 3.71
C ASP A 145 18.73 2.84 2.28
N ALA A 146 17.74 3.71 2.04
CA ALA A 146 17.19 3.96 0.70
C ALA A 146 17.89 5.13 0.00
N ASP A 147 18.09 5.04 -1.30
CA ASP A 147 18.30 6.22 -2.15
C ASP A 147 16.92 6.79 -2.51
N ALA A 148 16.27 7.42 -1.53
CA ALA A 148 14.85 7.76 -1.64
C ALA A 148 14.60 8.85 -2.70
N PRO A 149 13.75 8.59 -3.70
CA PRO A 149 13.34 9.59 -4.68
C PRO A 149 12.41 10.63 -4.05
N ALA A 150 12.26 11.77 -4.71
CA ALA A 150 11.36 12.82 -4.23
C ALA A 150 9.90 12.35 -4.30
N ILE A 151 9.11 12.67 -3.28
CA ILE A 151 7.67 12.40 -3.28
C ILE A 151 6.97 13.41 -4.20
N GLU A 152 6.31 12.91 -5.24
CA GLU A 152 5.42 13.71 -6.09
C GLU A 152 4.00 13.75 -5.54
N ARG A 153 3.54 12.63 -4.96
CA ARG A 153 2.14 12.52 -4.56
C ARG A 153 1.86 11.60 -3.38
N VAL A 154 1.13 12.19 -2.43
CA VAL A 154 0.32 11.66 -1.33
C VAL A 154 -1.04 11.06 -1.70
N ASP A 155 -1.40 9.78 -1.51
CA ASP A 155 -2.82 9.39 -1.58
C ASP A 155 -3.33 8.58 -0.38
N ALA A 156 -4.54 8.92 0.04
CA ALA A 156 -5.41 8.04 0.82
C ALA A 156 -6.29 7.23 -0.13
N VAL A 157 -6.24 5.90 0.00
CA VAL A 157 -7.01 4.97 -0.81
C VAL A 157 -8.03 4.29 0.09
N ILE A 158 -9.31 4.54 -0.14
CA ILE A 158 -10.41 3.82 0.51
C ILE A 158 -10.99 2.78 -0.44
N ALA A 159 -11.08 1.54 0.00
CA ALA A 159 -11.52 0.45 -0.85
C ALA A 159 -12.25 -0.68 -0.11
N ASN A 160 -13.20 -1.29 -0.79
CA ASN A 160 -13.77 -2.60 -0.47
C ASN A 160 -13.86 -3.43 -1.77
N ASP A 161 -14.59 -4.54 -1.78
CA ASP A 161 -14.65 -5.42 -2.95
C ASP A 161 -15.41 -4.80 -4.15
N SER A 162 -16.20 -3.74 -3.95
CA SER A 162 -17.01 -3.09 -5.00
C SER A 162 -16.58 -1.66 -5.31
N THR A 163 -15.95 -0.99 -4.35
CA THR A 163 -15.69 0.44 -4.34
C THR A 163 -14.21 0.69 -4.11
N ARG A 164 -13.68 1.66 -4.86
CA ARG A 164 -12.34 2.16 -4.66
C ARG A 164 -12.33 3.64 -5.00
N THR A 165 -11.79 4.43 -4.10
CA THR A 165 -11.56 5.85 -4.33
C THR A 165 -10.16 6.20 -3.88
N ARG A 166 -9.51 7.05 -4.68
CA ARG A 166 -8.22 7.66 -4.39
C ARG A 166 -8.48 9.12 -4.07
N ILE A 167 -7.97 9.58 -2.93
CA ILE A 167 -8.04 10.95 -2.48
C ILE A 167 -6.60 11.44 -2.35
N GLU A 168 -6.25 12.41 -3.18
CA GLU A 168 -4.93 13.05 -3.10
C GLU A 168 -4.83 13.82 -1.78
N ALA A 169 -3.81 13.52 -1.00
CA ALA A 169 -3.52 14.16 0.27
C ALA A 169 -2.78 15.48 0.03
N THR A 170 -3.05 16.47 0.87
CA THR A 170 -2.33 17.75 0.85
C THR A 170 -1.22 17.71 1.88
N GLU A 171 -0.01 18.11 1.50
CA GLU A 171 1.12 18.28 2.42
C GLU A 171 0.78 19.35 3.48
N ALA A 172 0.84 18.95 4.75
CA ALA A 172 0.60 19.79 5.92
C ALA A 172 1.90 20.19 6.63
N GLY A 173 2.95 19.40 6.45
CA GLY A 173 4.27 19.56 7.05
C GLY A 173 5.29 18.63 6.40
N ASP A 174 6.54 18.69 6.87
CA ASP A 174 7.62 17.84 6.38
C ASP A 174 7.30 16.37 6.65
N GLY A 175 6.99 15.61 5.60
CA GLY A 175 6.55 14.22 5.71
C GLY A 175 5.14 14.03 6.31
N GLU A 176 4.35 15.09 6.45
CA GLU A 176 3.00 15.05 7.02
C GLU A 176 1.97 15.42 5.94
N TYR A 177 1.01 14.53 5.68
CA TYR A 177 -0.02 14.71 4.66
C TYR A 177 -1.43 14.49 5.24
N VAL A 178 -2.40 15.25 4.75
CA VAL A 178 -3.80 15.17 5.20
C VAL A 178 -4.72 14.97 4.00
N ALA A 179 -5.58 13.95 4.07
CA ALA A 179 -6.64 13.71 3.08
C ALA A 179 -8.03 13.79 3.71
N ASP A 180 -8.92 14.57 3.10
CA ASP A 180 -10.32 14.67 3.49
C ASP A 180 -11.17 13.64 2.73
N VAL A 181 -11.62 12.60 3.42
CA VAL A 181 -12.46 11.55 2.84
C VAL A 181 -13.92 11.85 3.12
N SER A 182 -14.66 12.28 2.09
CA SER A 182 -16.11 12.45 2.17
C SER A 182 -16.81 11.09 2.04
N ALA A 183 -17.59 10.69 3.05
CA ALA A 183 -18.28 9.40 3.10
C ALA A 183 -19.58 9.37 2.29
N ALA A 184 -19.49 9.61 0.98
CA ALA A 184 -20.55 9.26 0.04
C ALA A 184 -20.51 7.75 -0.31
N TYR A 185 -20.24 6.91 0.69
CA TYR A 185 -20.04 5.48 0.56
C TYR A 185 -21.23 4.75 1.18
N GLU A 186 -21.63 3.63 0.57
CA GLU A 186 -22.64 2.78 1.18
C GLU A 186 -22.15 2.28 2.55
N PRO A 187 -23.03 2.17 3.56
CA PRO A 187 -22.67 1.63 4.86
C PRO A 187 -22.01 0.25 4.74
N GLY A 188 -20.92 0.04 5.46
CA GLY A 188 -20.13 -1.20 5.37
C GLY A 188 -18.70 -1.05 5.85
N GLU A 189 -17.93 -2.14 5.76
CA GLU A 189 -16.51 -2.16 6.11
C GLU A 189 -15.66 -1.79 4.88
N TYR A 190 -14.69 -0.90 5.09
CA TYR A 190 -13.72 -0.46 4.10
C TYR A 190 -12.30 -0.60 4.66
N ARG A 191 -11.35 -0.66 3.74
CA ARG A 191 -9.92 -0.69 3.99
C ARG A 191 -9.32 0.63 3.50
N LEU A 192 -8.47 1.22 4.32
CA LEU A 192 -7.75 2.46 4.06
C LEU A 192 -6.25 2.17 3.96
N TYR A 193 -5.60 2.81 2.99
CA TYR A 193 -4.17 2.71 2.73
C TYR A 193 -3.61 4.10 2.40
N GLY A 194 -2.43 4.41 2.92
CA GLY A 194 -1.59 5.50 2.44
C GLY A 194 -0.70 4.97 1.32
N VAL A 195 -0.61 5.68 0.20
CA VAL A 195 0.22 5.28 -0.94
C VAL A 195 1.04 6.49 -1.40
N VAL A 196 2.36 6.30 -1.49
CA VAL A 196 3.33 7.34 -1.83
C VAL A 196 3.88 7.07 -3.22
N TYR A 197 3.94 8.12 -4.04
CA TYR A 197 4.43 8.06 -5.42
C TYR A 197 5.64 8.97 -5.61
N GLU A 198 6.59 8.52 -6.42
CA GLU A 198 7.72 9.34 -6.86
C GLU A 198 7.36 10.27 -8.02
N ASP A 199 8.27 11.17 -8.36
CA ASP A 199 8.16 12.13 -9.47
C ASP A 199 8.57 11.56 -10.83
N GLU A 200 9.17 10.36 -10.87
CA GLU A 200 9.47 9.66 -12.10
C GLU A 200 8.25 8.86 -12.62
N GLU A 201 7.99 8.99 -13.93
CA GLU A 201 6.99 8.18 -14.61
C GLU A 201 7.64 6.91 -15.17
N THR A 202 7.03 5.76 -14.89
CA THR A 202 7.35 4.48 -15.53
C THR A 202 7.23 4.57 -17.05
N ALA A 203 7.72 3.55 -17.78
CA ALA A 203 7.60 3.46 -19.24
C ALA A 203 6.17 3.63 -19.81
N ASN A 204 5.14 3.51 -18.98
CA ASN A 204 3.73 3.67 -19.36
C ASN A 204 3.15 5.07 -19.08
N GLY A 205 3.94 6.01 -18.57
CA GLY A 205 3.46 7.34 -18.15
C GLY A 205 2.65 7.28 -16.86
N GLU A 206 3.03 6.37 -15.96
CA GLU A 206 2.37 6.11 -14.69
C GLU A 206 3.39 6.34 -13.58
N LEU A 207 3.05 7.09 -12.52
CA LEU A 207 3.96 7.31 -11.38
C LEU A 207 4.22 5.99 -10.65
N ASP A 208 5.46 5.71 -10.30
CA ASP A 208 5.81 4.53 -9.53
C ASP A 208 5.41 4.68 -8.05
N ILE A 209 5.11 3.56 -7.39
CA ILE A 209 4.78 3.49 -5.98
C ILE A 209 6.05 3.16 -5.20
N ILE A 210 6.40 4.04 -4.26
CA ILE A 210 7.63 3.94 -3.48
C ILE A 210 7.37 3.70 -1.99
N SER A 211 6.11 3.67 -1.55
CA SER A 211 5.73 3.20 -0.22
C SER A 211 4.21 2.95 -0.13
N VAL A 212 3.82 2.02 0.75
CA VAL A 212 2.42 1.69 1.07
C VAL A 212 2.31 1.50 2.58
N SER A 213 1.31 2.12 3.21
CA SER A 213 1.04 1.93 4.64
C SER A 213 0.40 0.57 4.92
N ASP A 214 0.48 0.13 6.18
CA ASP A 214 -0.38 -0.92 6.69
C ASP A 214 -1.87 -0.67 6.42
N ARG A 215 -2.65 -1.75 6.36
CA ARG A 215 -4.11 -1.70 6.24
C ARG A 215 -4.74 -1.11 7.50
N HIS A 216 -5.53 -0.06 7.34
CA HIS A 216 -6.44 0.43 8.35
C HIS A 216 -7.89 0.06 8.02
N THR A 217 -8.69 -0.39 8.98
CA THR A 217 -10.11 -0.72 8.77
C THR A 217 -10.99 0.42 9.25
N VAL A 218 -11.96 0.82 8.42
CA VAL A 218 -12.96 1.84 8.76
C VAL A 218 -14.36 1.34 8.45
N THR A 219 -15.32 1.62 9.34
CA THR A 219 -16.72 1.31 9.13
C THR A 219 -17.49 2.56 8.72
N VAL A 220 -18.18 2.51 7.59
CA VAL A 220 -19.14 3.55 7.21
C VAL A 220 -20.51 3.20 7.78
N THR A 221 -21.10 4.10 8.55
CA THR A 221 -22.42 3.93 9.18
C THR A 221 -23.48 4.77 8.46
N GLU A 222 -24.75 4.36 8.56
CA GLU A 222 -25.87 5.14 7.99
C GLU A 222 -25.92 6.54 8.60
N GLY A 223 -26.06 7.55 7.76
CA GLY A 223 -26.34 8.91 8.20
C GLY A 223 -27.76 9.02 8.74
N GLU A 224 -27.96 9.84 9.77
CA GLU A 224 -29.31 10.16 10.22
C GLU A 224 -30.04 10.91 9.09
N THR A 225 -30.94 10.23 8.40
CA THR A 225 -31.89 10.91 7.53
C THR A 225 -32.76 11.77 8.43
N THR A 226 -32.55 13.08 8.38
CA THR A 226 -33.52 14.02 8.95
C THR A 226 -34.78 13.92 8.10
N ASP A 227 -35.64 12.98 8.48
CA ASP A 227 -37.02 12.96 8.04
C ASP A 227 -37.62 14.26 8.54
N GLY A 228 -37.60 15.27 7.66
CA GLY A 228 -38.37 16.48 7.85
C GLY A 228 -39.82 16.07 7.95
N GLU A 229 -40.32 15.89 9.17
CA GLU A 229 -41.74 15.88 9.44
C GLU A 229 -42.28 17.17 8.83
N GLY A 230 -42.86 17.05 7.64
CA GLY A 230 -43.59 18.12 7.02
C GLY A 230 -44.73 18.49 7.95
N GLU A 231 -44.52 19.53 8.75
CA GLU A 231 -45.58 20.22 9.46
C GLU A 231 -46.55 20.74 8.39
N ASN A 232 -47.55 19.91 8.09
CA ASN A 232 -48.67 20.30 7.28
C ASN A 232 -49.54 21.21 8.14
N GLY A 233 -49.12 22.48 8.23
CA GLY A 233 -49.87 23.56 8.84
C GLY A 233 -51.25 23.64 8.21
N THR A 234 -52.27 23.34 9.01
CA THR A 234 -53.64 23.75 8.73
C THR A 234 -54.13 24.60 9.89
N ASP A 235 -54.23 25.89 9.61
CA ASP A 235 -54.91 26.89 10.42
C ASP A 235 -56.36 26.46 10.72
N GLY A 236 -56.75 26.52 12.01
CA GLY A 236 -58.12 26.27 12.45
C GLY A 236 -58.37 26.70 13.90
N THR A 237 -59.01 27.85 14.04
CA THR A 237 -59.22 28.68 15.24
C THR A 237 -60.29 28.14 16.23
N ASP A 238 -60.19 28.61 17.48
CA ASP A 238 -61.22 28.85 18.52
C ASP A 238 -61.56 27.79 19.60
N GLY A 239 -61.40 28.21 20.87
CA GLY A 239 -62.53 28.16 21.83
C GLY A 239 -62.33 27.52 23.22
N GLY A 240 -61.72 28.26 24.15
CA GLY A 240 -62.02 28.41 25.60
C GLY A 240 -62.69 27.32 26.46
N GLY A 241 -62.12 27.08 27.65
CA GLY A 241 -62.83 26.52 28.81
C GLY A 241 -61.93 25.99 29.94
N ALA A 242 -61.79 26.75 31.03
CA ALA A 242 -61.06 26.42 32.27
C ALA A 242 -61.90 25.53 33.25
N PRO A 243 -61.50 25.34 34.52
CA PRO A 243 -60.55 24.34 35.03
C PRO A 243 -61.21 23.33 36.00
N THR A 244 -60.60 22.17 36.23
CA THR A 244 -60.95 21.31 37.39
C THR A 244 -59.73 20.75 38.10
N THR A 245 -59.79 20.91 39.41
CA THR A 245 -58.90 20.53 40.52
C THR A 245 -58.82 19.04 40.84
N GLY A 246 -57.69 18.61 41.39
CA GLY A 246 -57.47 17.37 42.17
C GLY A 246 -55.99 16.98 42.07
N ASP A 247 -55.10 17.37 42.98
CA ASP A 247 -54.88 16.90 44.37
C ASP A 247 -54.62 15.39 44.47
N GLY A 248 -53.39 15.05 44.90
CA GLY A 248 -52.89 13.67 45.04
C GLY A 248 -51.36 13.61 45.14
N SER A 249 -50.84 13.90 46.33
CA SER A 249 -49.46 13.67 46.78
C SER A 249 -49.10 12.18 46.96
N ASP A 250 -47.85 11.81 46.66
CA ASP A 250 -46.96 10.81 47.34
C ASP A 250 -45.64 10.78 46.54
N ASP A 251 -44.47 11.26 47.00
CA ASP A 251 -43.53 10.82 48.06
C ASP A 251 -42.78 9.48 47.79
N GLY A 252 -41.44 9.54 47.93
CA GLY A 252 -40.45 8.45 47.72
C GLY A 252 -39.58 8.69 46.48
N SER A 253 -38.42 9.37 46.50
CA SER A 253 -37.18 9.13 47.26
C SER A 253 -36.68 7.69 47.15
N GLU A 254 -35.69 7.44 46.29
CA GLU A 254 -34.43 6.71 46.59
C GLU A 254 -33.51 6.63 45.35
N ASP A 255 -32.23 6.95 45.58
CA ASP A 255 -31.02 6.79 44.76
C ASP A 255 -29.89 6.44 45.77
N PRO A 256 -28.74 5.85 45.43
CA PRO A 256 -28.37 4.81 44.46
C PRO A 256 -27.92 3.51 45.18
N THR A 257 -27.73 2.40 44.46
CA THR A 257 -26.86 1.30 44.95
C THR A 257 -25.83 0.84 43.92
N ASP A 258 -24.59 1.12 44.29
CA ASP A 258 -23.31 0.52 43.92
C ASP A 258 -23.36 -1.02 43.98
N ASN A 259 -22.81 -1.68 42.95
CA ASN A 259 -22.62 -3.13 42.95
C ASN A 259 -21.18 -3.48 42.55
N THR A 260 -20.29 -3.33 43.54
CA THR A 260 -19.00 -4.00 43.59
C THR A 260 -19.20 -5.44 44.09
N THR A 261 -18.80 -6.44 43.31
CA THR A 261 -18.61 -7.81 43.80
C THR A 261 -17.18 -8.26 43.55
N ASN A 262 -16.50 -8.45 44.66
CA ASN A 262 -15.21 -9.10 44.83
C ASN A 262 -15.49 -10.62 44.91
N ASP A 263 -14.82 -11.44 44.09
CA ASP A 263 -14.77 -12.88 44.34
C ASP A 263 -13.32 -13.37 44.32
N THR A 264 -13.02 -14.15 45.35
CA THR A 264 -11.73 -14.69 45.76
C THR A 264 -11.75 -16.19 45.53
N GLY A 265 -10.78 -16.73 44.78
CA GLY A 265 -10.68 -18.17 44.54
C GLY A 265 -9.29 -18.62 44.11
N GLU A 266 -8.52 -19.05 45.09
CA GLU A 266 -7.15 -19.56 45.09
C GLU A 266 -7.04 -21.02 44.60
N THR A 267 -6.01 -21.36 43.81
CA THR A 267 -5.26 -22.65 43.70
C THR A 267 -4.30 -22.47 42.50
N GLY A 268 -2.99 -22.71 42.50
CA GLY A 268 -2.11 -23.55 43.29
C GLY A 268 -1.43 -24.55 42.34
N SER A 269 -0.21 -24.28 41.85
CA SER A 269 0.75 -25.34 41.48
C SER A 269 2.17 -24.79 41.30
N GLU A 270 3.05 -25.15 42.24
CA GLU A 270 4.50 -25.06 42.14
C GLU A 270 5.01 -26.12 41.16
N THR A 271 6.01 -25.78 40.34
CA THR A 271 7.03 -26.75 39.90
C THR A 271 8.39 -26.07 39.87
N THR A 272 9.26 -26.54 40.76
CA THR A 272 10.72 -26.41 40.75
C THR A 272 11.34 -27.21 39.61
N GLU A 273 12.36 -26.68 38.92
CA GLU A 273 13.56 -27.44 38.56
C GLU A 273 14.80 -26.54 38.60
N ASN A 274 15.91 -27.16 38.98
CA ASN A 274 17.16 -26.60 39.45
C ASN A 274 18.29 -27.37 38.73
N GLY A 275 19.35 -26.71 38.26
CA GLY A 275 20.67 -27.36 38.11
C GLY A 275 21.42 -27.23 36.78
N THR A 276 22.34 -26.25 36.73
CA THR A 276 23.80 -26.33 36.46
C THR A 276 24.37 -27.27 35.36
N ASP A 277 25.16 -26.74 34.41
CA ASP A 277 26.66 -26.62 34.44
C ASP A 277 27.34 -26.72 33.05
N SER A 278 28.39 -25.90 32.89
CA SER A 278 29.65 -26.04 32.13
C SER A 278 29.70 -26.09 30.59
N GLY A 279 30.55 -25.20 30.05
CA GLY A 279 31.12 -25.32 28.69
C GLY A 279 31.96 -24.12 28.27
N THR A 280 33.27 -24.17 28.55
CA THR A 280 34.37 -23.29 28.12
C THR A 280 34.72 -23.45 26.63
N ASP A 281 35.08 -22.36 25.94
CA ASP A 281 36.26 -22.21 25.04
C ASP A 281 36.30 -20.79 24.43
N ASP A 282 37.35 -20.00 24.70
CA ASP A 282 38.51 -19.72 23.82
C ASP A 282 38.06 -19.12 22.47
N GLY A 283 38.19 -17.82 22.19
CA GLY A 283 39.29 -16.90 22.44
C GLY A 283 40.01 -16.63 21.12
N THR A 284 39.83 -15.46 20.50
CA THR A 284 40.93 -14.84 19.71
C THR A 284 40.68 -13.34 19.54
N ASP A 285 41.61 -12.59 20.12
CA ASP A 285 41.93 -11.19 19.93
C ASP A 285 42.69 -11.01 18.60
N SER A 286 42.36 -9.99 17.81
CA SER A 286 43.29 -9.42 16.83
C SER A 286 42.96 -7.96 16.58
N THR A 287 43.78 -7.14 17.24
CA THR A 287 43.95 -5.70 17.08
C THR A 287 44.72 -5.37 15.79
N ALA A 288 44.54 -4.12 15.37
CA ALA A 288 45.04 -3.46 14.17
C ALA A 288 46.58 -3.42 14.02
N GLU A 289 47.06 -3.21 12.79
CA GLU A 289 47.83 -2.03 12.34
C GLU A 289 48.50 -2.24 10.95
N ASN A 290 48.46 -1.17 10.14
CA ASN A 290 49.39 -0.69 9.09
C ASN A 290 50.04 -1.67 8.07
N ASP A 291 49.91 -1.36 6.77
CA ASP A 291 50.99 -0.62 6.07
C ASP A 291 50.62 -0.14 4.65
N THR A 292 50.96 1.13 4.44
CA THR A 292 51.24 1.88 3.22
C THR A 292 51.77 1.06 2.03
N ASP A 293 51.23 1.27 0.82
CA ASP A 293 52.10 1.37 -0.37
C ASP A 293 51.62 2.45 -1.34
N SER A 294 52.61 3.24 -1.75
CA SER A 294 52.55 4.41 -2.60
C SER A 294 53.15 4.03 -3.94
N THR A 295 52.40 4.15 -5.03
CA THR A 295 52.99 4.22 -6.37
C THR A 295 52.43 5.44 -7.12
N THR A 296 53.21 6.51 -7.01
CA THR A 296 53.30 7.59 -7.99
C THR A 296 54.03 7.06 -9.23
N GLU A 297 53.56 7.36 -10.44
CA GLU A 297 54.33 8.10 -11.45
C GLU A 297 53.62 8.21 -12.82
N ASN A 298 53.52 9.48 -13.27
CA ASN A 298 53.69 10.01 -14.63
C ASN A 298 52.74 9.53 -15.74
N GLY A 299 52.01 10.38 -16.45
CA GLY A 299 52.36 11.68 -17.05
C GLY A 299 51.97 11.57 -18.55
N THR A 300 51.17 12.45 -19.13
CA THR A 300 51.58 13.65 -19.93
C THR A 300 50.35 13.94 -20.83
N ASP A 301 49.61 15.05 -20.64
CA ASP A 301 49.76 16.40 -21.22
C ASP A 301 49.27 16.57 -22.68
N SER A 302 48.61 17.73 -22.90
CA SER A 302 48.27 18.45 -24.15
C SER A 302 47.04 17.96 -24.94
N THR A 303 46.07 18.78 -25.40
CA THR A 303 45.96 20.23 -25.71
C THR A 303 44.46 20.56 -25.91
N THR A 304 43.85 21.56 -25.27
CA THR A 304 43.62 22.97 -25.70
C THR A 304 42.77 23.21 -26.98
N GLU A 305 41.73 24.05 -26.78
CA GLU A 305 40.97 24.94 -27.69
C GLU A 305 39.95 24.34 -28.67
N ASN A 306 38.67 24.75 -28.55
CA ASN A 306 38.21 25.96 -29.26
C ASN A 306 36.77 26.36 -28.83
N GLU A 307 36.59 27.64 -28.51
CA GLU A 307 35.29 28.32 -28.43
C GLU A 307 34.71 28.51 -29.85
N THR A 308 33.38 28.58 -30.00
CA THR A 308 32.69 29.60 -30.83
C THR A 308 31.18 29.62 -30.54
N ASP A 309 30.76 30.76 -30.00
CA ASP A 309 29.50 31.50 -30.11
C ASP A 309 28.44 31.09 -31.16
N GLY A 310 27.15 31.19 -30.82
CA GLY A 310 26.10 31.11 -31.84
C GLY A 310 24.63 31.10 -31.40
N GLN A 311 24.11 32.27 -31.01
CA GLN A 311 22.77 32.80 -31.33
C GLN A 311 21.47 32.11 -30.86
N ALA A 312 20.65 32.96 -30.23
CA ALA A 312 19.26 32.79 -29.86
C ALA A 312 18.29 32.60 -31.05
N ILE A 313 17.22 31.81 -30.84
CA ILE A 313 15.88 32.03 -31.41
C ILE A 313 14.82 31.61 -30.36
N GLN A 314 13.99 32.57 -29.94
CA GLN A 314 12.70 32.40 -29.26
C GLN A 314 11.60 32.51 -30.33
N PRO A 315 10.58 31.64 -30.34
CA PRO A 315 9.18 32.08 -30.11
C PRO A 315 8.33 30.93 -29.48
N ASN A 316 7.09 31.05 -29.02
CA ASN A 316 6.05 32.07 -29.07
C ASN A 316 5.05 31.77 -27.94
N ASP A 317 4.50 32.80 -27.31
CA ASP A 317 3.22 32.74 -26.61
C ASP A 317 2.09 32.37 -27.58
N SER A 318 1.16 31.50 -27.16
CA SER A 318 -0.19 31.44 -27.72
C SER A 318 -1.20 30.90 -26.71
N GLU A 319 -1.91 31.87 -26.14
CA GLU A 319 -3.36 31.96 -26.00
C GLU A 319 -4.13 30.82 -25.31
N SER A 320 -4.78 31.25 -24.22
CA SER A 320 -5.88 30.62 -23.52
C SER A 320 -7.00 30.16 -24.46
N VAL A 321 -7.42 28.91 -24.30
CA VAL A 321 -8.75 28.45 -24.71
C VAL A 321 -9.47 27.93 -23.49
N SER A 322 -10.46 28.69 -23.04
CA SER A 322 -11.46 28.26 -22.07
C SER A 322 -12.60 27.62 -22.83
N GLU A 323 -12.87 26.33 -22.57
CA GLU A 323 -14.11 25.67 -22.95
C GLU A 323 -14.70 25.06 -21.67
N SER A 324 -15.77 25.69 -21.19
CA SER A 324 -16.68 25.16 -20.18
C SER A 324 -17.76 24.34 -20.89
N SER A 325 -17.93 23.09 -20.50
CA SER A 325 -19.15 22.23 -20.53
C SER A 325 -18.66 20.79 -20.31
N GLY A 326 -18.94 20.11 -19.21
CA GLY A 326 -20.28 19.70 -18.79
C GLY A 326 -20.41 18.19 -19.03
N SER A 327 -20.92 17.47 -18.01
CA SER A 327 -21.18 16.02 -17.92
C SER A 327 -19.96 15.10 -17.74
N VAL A 328 -19.74 14.71 -16.48
CA VAL A 328 -18.93 13.56 -16.04
C VAL A 328 -19.60 12.23 -16.43
N PRO A 329 -18.93 11.35 -17.19
CA PRO A 329 -19.24 9.93 -17.15
C PRO A 329 -18.38 9.24 -16.08
N LEU A 330 -19.05 8.58 -15.13
CA LEU A 330 -18.45 7.62 -14.20
C LEU A 330 -17.67 6.55 -14.99
N ASN A 331 -16.35 6.70 -15.11
CA ASN A 331 -15.41 5.68 -15.62
C ASN A 331 -13.98 6.13 -15.27
N GLY A 332 -13.69 6.33 -13.99
CA GLY A 332 -12.43 6.98 -13.60
C GLY A 332 -11.91 6.58 -12.24
N VAL A 333 -11.73 5.28 -11.99
CA VAL A 333 -10.81 4.80 -10.93
C VAL A 333 -10.29 3.40 -11.32
N GLN A 334 -9.22 3.33 -12.11
CA GLN A 334 -8.48 2.08 -12.35
C GLN A 334 -6.98 2.16 -12.02
N ILE A 335 -6.43 3.29 -11.55
CA ILE A 335 -4.96 3.48 -11.61
C ILE A 335 -4.31 3.35 -10.23
N ILE A 336 -4.28 2.13 -9.71
CA ILE A 336 -3.26 1.75 -8.70
C ILE A 336 -2.68 0.39 -9.06
N VAL A 337 -3.49 -0.57 -9.56
CA VAL A 337 -2.97 -1.85 -10.08
C VAL A 337 -2.88 -1.86 -11.61
N ALA A 338 -3.32 -0.80 -12.30
CA ALA A 338 -2.78 -0.52 -13.64
C ALA A 338 -1.35 0.00 -13.44
N THR A 339 -1.19 1.01 -12.57
CA THR A 339 0.11 1.57 -12.15
C THR A 339 1.10 0.53 -11.63
N LEU A 340 0.68 -0.37 -10.73
CA LEU A 340 1.58 -1.40 -10.19
C LEU A 340 1.99 -2.47 -11.22
N LEU A 341 1.27 -2.62 -12.35
CA LEU A 341 1.38 -3.84 -13.17
C LEU A 341 1.22 -3.61 -14.68
N SER A 342 1.43 -2.40 -15.19
CA SER A 342 1.49 -2.13 -16.62
C SER A 342 2.83 -2.62 -17.21
N ILE A 343 3.17 -3.89 -17.07
CA ILE A 343 4.39 -4.45 -17.69
C ILE A 343 4.22 -4.40 -19.22
N ALA A 344 4.93 -3.48 -19.89
CA ALA A 344 4.93 -3.33 -21.35
C ALA A 344 5.76 -4.46 -22.01
N LEU A 345 5.29 -5.71 -21.93
CA LEU A 345 6.03 -6.85 -22.48
C LEU A 345 5.86 -6.95 -24.01
N VAL A 346 6.64 -6.17 -24.78
CA VAL A 346 6.78 -6.38 -26.23
C VAL A 346 7.70 -7.58 -26.49
N VAL A 347 7.24 -8.80 -26.20
CA VAL A 347 7.92 -10.02 -26.67
C VAL A 347 7.65 -10.17 -28.15
N ARG A 348 8.50 -9.53 -28.95
CA ARG A 348 8.59 -9.76 -30.38
C ARG A 348 9.03 -11.21 -30.60
N VAL A 349 8.06 -12.10 -30.80
CA VAL A 349 8.23 -13.49 -31.24
C VAL A 349 9.13 -13.55 -32.47
N ARG A 350 10.44 -13.66 -32.25
CA ARG A 350 11.41 -14.08 -33.27
C ARG A 350 11.42 -15.60 -33.26
N ARG A 351 10.38 -16.20 -33.86
CA ARG A 351 10.46 -17.57 -34.39
C ARG A 351 11.58 -17.62 -35.43
N ARG A 352 12.81 -17.94 -34.99
CA ARG A 352 13.85 -18.47 -35.87
C ARG A 352 13.41 -19.86 -36.31
N ARG A 353 12.72 -19.91 -37.45
CA ARG A 353 12.80 -21.09 -38.32
C ARG A 353 14.26 -21.27 -38.71
N VAL A 354 14.93 -22.26 -38.13
CA VAL A 354 16.10 -22.87 -38.74
C VAL A 354 15.67 -24.27 -39.18
N LYS A 355 15.54 -24.41 -40.50
CA LYS A 355 15.68 -25.68 -41.20
C LYS A 355 17.17 -25.95 -41.38
#